data_AF-A0A7K5YGG7-F1
#
_entry.id   AF-A0A7K5YGG7-F1
#
_cell.length_a   1.000
_cell.length_b   1.000
_cell.length_c   1.000
_cell.angle_alpha   90.00
_cell.angle_beta   90.00
_cell.angle_gamma   90.00
#
_symmetry.space_group_name_H-M   'P 1'
#
loop_
_entity.id
_entity.type
_entity.pdbx_description
1 polymer ?
#
loop_
_entity_poly.entity_id
_entity_poly.type
_entity_poly.pdbx_seq_one_letter_code
_entity_poly.pdbx_strand_id
1 'polypeptide(L)'
;KLADLLQWYTATCRDPLMLQPPAWFKAFVWCEAVVQLPFFPIAGYAFLKGGCKWIRTPAIIYSTHVATTLLPILAHILFHDFSTSEHLGPRSQGERLALFSVYVPYLLVPLLILYTMLCNPHYTHAEKRKRK
;
A
#
# COMPACT_ATOMS: atom_id res chain seq x y z
N LYS A 1 7.80 -21.64 11.56
CA LYS A 1 8.70 -20.45 11.61
C LYS A 1 8.31 -19.51 10.47
N LEU A 2 8.60 -18.21 10.52
CA LEU A 2 8.16 -17.21 9.51
C LEU A 2 8.45 -17.64 8.05
N ALA A 3 9.56 -18.37 7.85
CA ALA A 3 9.94 -18.98 6.59
C ALA A 3 8.90 -19.99 6.04
N ASP A 4 8.29 -20.81 6.90
CA ASP A 4 7.29 -21.80 6.48
C ASP A 4 5.99 -21.12 6.02
N LEU A 5 5.64 -19.99 6.64
CA LEU A 5 4.46 -19.20 6.27
C LEU A 5 4.69 -18.46 4.95
N LEU A 6 5.89 -17.94 4.74
CA LEU A 6 6.32 -17.36 3.46
C LEU A 6 6.33 -18.43 2.36
N GLN A 7 6.80 -19.63 2.66
CA GLN A 7 6.82 -20.74 1.71
C GLN A 7 5.40 -21.22 1.35
N TRP A 8 4.48 -21.26 2.31
CA TRP A 8 3.06 -21.51 2.05
C TRP A 8 2.44 -20.40 1.18
N TYR A 9 2.65 -19.14 1.53
CA TYR A 9 2.11 -17.99 0.77
C TYR A 9 2.62 -17.98 -0.67
N THR A 10 3.93 -18.15 -0.86
CA THR A 10 4.56 -18.19 -2.18
C THR A 10 4.10 -19.40 -3.00
N ALA A 11 3.84 -20.55 -2.35
CA ALA A 11 3.29 -21.72 -3.03
C ALA A 11 1.82 -21.52 -3.47
N THR A 12 1.00 -20.85 -2.66
CA THR A 12 -0.43 -20.64 -2.93
C THR A 12 -0.67 -19.45 -3.88
N CYS A 13 -0.01 -18.31 -3.64
CA CYS A 13 -0.22 -17.08 -4.38
C CYS A 13 0.74 -16.90 -5.56
N ARG A 14 1.80 -17.73 -5.65
CA ARG A 14 2.83 -17.65 -6.71
C ARG A 14 3.37 -16.24 -6.90
N ASP A 15 3.64 -15.56 -5.79
CA ASP A 15 4.09 -14.17 -5.81
C ASP A 15 5.60 -14.07 -6.12
N PRO A 16 5.98 -13.63 -7.34
CA PRO A 16 7.38 -13.54 -7.72
C PRO A 16 8.10 -12.39 -7.00
N LEU A 17 7.38 -11.36 -6.54
CA LEU A 17 7.95 -10.19 -5.88
C LEU A 17 8.46 -10.53 -4.48
N MET A 18 7.83 -11.48 -3.79
CA MET A 18 8.26 -11.94 -2.47
C MET A 18 9.33 -13.04 -2.55
N LEU A 19 9.31 -13.85 -3.61
CA LEU A 19 10.28 -14.93 -3.85
C LEU A 19 11.65 -14.40 -4.26
N GLN A 20 11.68 -13.45 -5.20
CA GLN A 20 12.90 -12.79 -5.66
C GLN A 20 12.65 -11.29 -5.76
N PRO A 21 12.71 -10.55 -4.64
CA PRO A 21 12.38 -9.14 -4.62
C PRO A 21 13.38 -8.33 -5.46
N PRO A 22 12.95 -7.74 -6.59
CA PRO A 22 13.82 -6.91 -7.42
C PRO A 22 14.25 -5.66 -6.65
N ALA A 23 15.37 -5.05 -7.07
CA ALA A 23 15.95 -3.91 -6.34
C ALA A 23 14.97 -2.74 -6.14
N TRP A 24 14.13 -2.46 -7.13
CA TRP A 24 13.10 -1.43 -7.05
C TRP A 24 12.01 -1.76 -6.02
N PHE A 25 11.62 -3.04 -5.91
CA PHE A 25 10.62 -3.48 -4.93
C PHE A 25 11.18 -3.42 -3.51
N LYS A 26 12.45 -3.82 -3.33
CA LYS A 26 13.15 -3.66 -2.04
C LYS A 26 13.21 -2.20 -1.60
N ALA A 27 13.42 -1.28 -2.54
CA ALA A 27 13.39 0.15 -2.23
C ALA A 27 12.00 0.59 -1.73
N PHE A 28 10.91 0.11 -2.37
CA PHE A 28 9.55 0.38 -1.88
C PHE A 28 9.28 -0.22 -0.51
N VAL A 29 9.72 -1.46 -0.24
CA VAL A 29 9.59 -2.08 1.09
C VAL A 29 10.34 -1.28 2.15
N TRP A 30 11.51 -0.75 1.83
CA TRP A 30 12.24 0.15 2.74
C TRP A 30 11.49 1.47 2.97
N CYS A 31 10.95 2.08 1.91
CA CYS A 31 10.11 3.28 2.05
C CYS A 31 8.87 3.01 2.90
N GLU A 32 8.22 1.86 2.71
CA GLU A 32 7.09 1.41 3.52
C GLU A 32 7.49 1.23 4.98
N ALA A 33 8.62 0.57 5.25
CA ALA A 33 9.11 0.37 6.60
C ALA A 33 9.45 1.69 7.33
N VAL A 34 9.83 2.74 6.59
CA VAL A 34 10.19 4.04 7.16
C VAL A 34 9.00 5.00 7.24
N VAL A 35 8.01 4.90 6.34
CA VAL A 35 6.90 5.85 6.27
C VAL A 35 5.60 5.25 6.82
N GLN A 36 5.24 4.02 6.42
CA GLN A 36 3.98 3.38 6.78
C GLN A 36 3.99 2.82 8.20
N LEU A 37 5.08 2.19 8.61
CA LEU A 37 5.22 1.64 9.97
C LEU A 37 5.08 2.69 11.09
N PRO A 38 5.76 3.84 11.05
CA PRO A 38 5.55 4.89 12.06
C PRO A 38 4.21 5.62 11.91
N PHE A 39 3.60 5.61 10.72
CA PHE A 39 2.27 6.20 10.54
C PHE A 39 1.19 5.40 11.26
N PHE A 40 1.27 4.07 11.34
CA PHE A 40 0.25 3.24 12.00
C PHE A 40 -0.06 3.61 13.46
N PRO A 41 0.91 3.77 14.38
CA PRO A 41 0.61 4.20 15.74
C PRO A 41 0.07 5.64 15.79
N ILE A 42 0.53 6.53 14.91
CA ILE A 42 0.04 7.93 14.82
C ILE A 42 -1.41 7.94 14.37
N ALA A 43 -1.74 7.20 13.31
CA ALA A 43 -3.06 7.03 12.78
C ALA A 43 -3.99 6.37 13.82
N GLY A 44 -3.53 5.29 14.46
CA GLY A 44 -4.25 4.61 15.53
C GLY A 44 -4.60 5.56 16.66
N TYR A 45 -3.64 6.34 17.16
CA TYR A 45 -3.89 7.34 18.20
C TYR A 45 -4.91 8.41 17.76
N ALA A 46 -4.73 8.96 16.55
CA ALA A 46 -5.58 10.04 16.04
C ALA A 46 -7.03 9.57 15.78
N PHE A 47 -7.21 8.34 15.28
CA PHE A 47 -8.52 7.75 15.06
C PHE A 47 -9.19 7.30 16.37
N LEU A 48 -8.45 6.75 17.34
CA LEU A 48 -8.98 6.35 18.64
C LEU A 48 -9.41 7.55 19.50
N LYS A 49 -8.61 8.62 19.53
CA LYS A 49 -8.95 9.84 20.26
C LYS A 49 -10.13 10.58 19.64
N GLY A 50 -10.31 10.46 18.33
CA GLY A 50 -11.29 11.22 17.56
C GLY A 50 -10.96 12.72 17.52
N GLY A 51 -11.46 13.43 16.50
CA GLY A 51 -11.36 14.89 16.46
C GLY A 51 -9.98 15.50 16.12
N CYS A 52 -8.94 14.67 15.89
CA CYS A 52 -7.57 15.13 15.64
C CYS A 52 -7.40 15.68 14.21
N LYS A 53 -7.75 16.96 13.98
CA LYS A 53 -7.66 17.59 12.64
C LYS A 53 -6.26 17.63 12.04
N TRP A 54 -5.20 17.58 12.87
CA TRP A 54 -3.82 17.54 12.41
C TRP A 54 -3.49 16.27 11.61
N ILE A 55 -4.25 15.18 11.77
CA ILE A 55 -3.97 13.90 11.09
C ILE A 55 -4.18 14.00 9.58
N ARG A 56 -4.90 15.03 9.11
CA ARG A 56 -5.21 15.23 7.70
C ARG A 56 -3.96 15.25 6.83
N THR A 57 -3.00 16.11 7.14
CA THR A 57 -1.78 16.26 6.31
C THR A 57 -0.93 14.98 6.31
N PRO A 58 -0.60 14.36 7.47
CA PRO A 58 0.09 13.08 7.50
C PRO A 58 -0.66 11.95 6.77
N ALA A 59 -1.99 11.88 6.91
CA ALA A 59 -2.80 10.87 6.24
C ALA A 59 -2.84 11.05 4.73
N ILE A 60 -2.89 12.28 4.22
CA ILE A 60 -2.78 12.56 2.78
C ILE A 60 -1.40 12.13 2.25
N ILE A 61 -0.31 12.50 2.95
CA ILE A 61 1.05 12.12 2.56
C ILE A 61 1.19 10.60 2.54
N TYR A 62 0.74 9.92 3.59
CA TYR A 62 0.72 8.46 3.68
C TYR A 62 -0.04 7.85 2.51
N SER A 63 -1.30 8.23 2.33
CA SER A 63 -2.16 7.62 1.32
C SER A 63 -1.66 7.85 -0.11
N THR A 64 -1.16 9.05 -0.40
CA THR A 64 -0.59 9.36 -1.72
C THR A 64 0.68 8.56 -1.97
N HIS A 65 1.58 8.47 -0.98
CA HIS A 65 2.79 7.67 -1.09
C HIS A 65 2.49 6.19 -1.36
N VAL A 66 1.61 5.56 -0.56
CA VAL A 66 1.23 4.16 -0.74
C VAL A 66 0.57 3.94 -2.10
N ALA A 67 -0.28 4.85 -2.56
CA ALA A 67 -0.87 4.76 -3.89
C ALA A 67 0.21 4.82 -4.99
N THR A 68 1.18 5.72 -4.87
CA THR A 68 2.28 5.87 -5.85
C THR A 68 3.21 4.66 -5.88
N THR A 69 3.43 3.94 -4.78
CA THR A 69 4.26 2.72 -4.76
C THR A 69 3.48 1.47 -5.17
N LEU A 70 2.18 1.37 -4.86
CA LEU A 70 1.35 0.22 -5.22
C LEU A 70 0.94 0.21 -6.70
N LEU A 71 0.74 1.38 -7.33
CA LEU A 71 0.43 1.46 -8.76
C LEU A 71 1.46 0.74 -9.65
N PRO A 72 2.78 0.99 -9.55
CA PRO A 72 3.76 0.27 -10.35
C PRO A 72 3.85 -1.22 -9.99
N ILE A 73 3.59 -1.61 -8.74
CA ILE A 73 3.51 -3.03 -8.34
C ILE A 73 2.36 -3.73 -9.06
N LEU A 74 1.16 -3.15 -9.03
CA LEU A 74 -0.02 -3.69 -9.70
C LEU A 74 0.17 -3.74 -11.23
N ALA A 75 0.75 -2.68 -11.81
CA ALA A 75 1.09 -2.66 -13.22
C ALA A 75 2.11 -3.75 -13.58
N HIS A 76 3.12 -3.96 -12.72
CA HIS A 76 4.10 -5.02 -12.91
C HIS A 76 3.42 -6.41 -12.87
N ILE A 77 2.52 -6.67 -11.91
CA ILE A 77 1.78 -7.94 -11.83
C ILE A 77 0.93 -8.21 -13.08
N LEU A 78 0.30 -7.18 -13.65
CA LEU A 78 -0.59 -7.33 -14.80
C LEU A 78 0.17 -7.46 -16.13
N PHE A 79 1.18 -6.62 -16.34
CA PHE A 79 1.81 -6.43 -17.65
C PHE A 79 3.19 -7.07 -17.79
N HIS A 80 3.87 -7.41 -16.69
CA HIS A 80 5.19 -8.03 -16.79
C HIS A 80 5.09 -9.44 -17.35
N ASP A 81 6.05 -9.79 -18.20
CA ASP A 81 6.13 -11.14 -18.74
C ASP A 81 6.95 -12.03 -17.80
N PHE A 82 6.25 -12.89 -17.07
CA PHE A 82 6.85 -13.91 -16.20
C PHE A 82 7.25 -15.19 -16.97
N SER A 83 7.17 -15.20 -18.31
CA SER A 83 7.58 -16.36 -19.13
C SER A 83 9.08 -16.67 -19.00
N THR A 84 9.91 -15.64 -18.77
CA THR A 84 11.37 -15.74 -18.76
C THR A 84 11.96 -15.91 -17.35
N SER A 85 11.15 -15.81 -16.29
CA SER A 85 11.64 -15.97 -14.93
C SER A 85 11.93 -17.43 -14.60
N GLU A 86 13.10 -17.70 -13.98
CA GLU A 86 13.52 -19.05 -13.57
C GLU A 86 12.55 -19.76 -12.61
N HIS A 87 11.58 -19.04 -12.01
CA HIS A 87 10.67 -19.57 -10.99
C HIS A 87 9.19 -19.37 -11.37
N LEU A 88 8.30 -20.11 -10.71
CA LEU A 88 6.83 -20.13 -10.91
C LEU A 88 6.17 -18.77 -10.62
N GLY A 89 6.29 -17.82 -11.55
CA GLY A 89 5.41 -16.65 -11.62
C GLY A 89 4.02 -17.01 -12.15
N PRO A 90 3.03 -16.11 -12.01
CA PRO A 90 1.69 -16.32 -12.51
C PRO A 90 1.69 -16.42 -14.05
N ARG A 91 1.48 -17.63 -14.56
CA ARG A 91 1.52 -17.95 -16.00
C ARG A 91 0.18 -17.71 -16.68
N SER A 92 -0.91 -17.87 -15.92
CA SER A 92 -2.27 -17.64 -16.41
C SER A 92 -2.82 -16.28 -15.98
N GLN A 93 -3.74 -15.73 -16.78
CA GLN A 93 -4.47 -14.49 -16.43
C GLN A 93 -5.26 -14.63 -15.12
N GLY A 94 -5.75 -15.84 -14.81
CA GLY A 94 -6.44 -16.11 -13.54
C GLY A 94 -5.55 -15.97 -12.31
N GLU A 95 -4.31 -16.47 -12.38
CA GLU A 95 -3.32 -16.32 -11.30
C GLU A 95 -2.87 -14.85 -11.14
N ARG A 96 -2.70 -14.13 -12.25
CA ARG A 96 -2.41 -12.68 -12.20
C ARG A 96 -3.53 -11.92 -11.52
N LEU A 97 -4.78 -12.25 -11.83
CA LEU A 97 -5.94 -11.62 -11.21
C LEU A 97 -6.09 -11.98 -9.73
N ALA A 98 -5.78 -13.22 -9.35
CA ALA A 98 -5.74 -13.65 -7.96
C ALA A 98 -4.65 -12.93 -7.16
N LEU A 99 -3.46 -12.76 -7.75
CA LEU A 99 -2.39 -11.99 -7.12
C LEU A 99 -2.78 -10.50 -7.03
N PHE A 100 -3.31 -9.95 -8.11
CA PHE A 100 -3.84 -8.57 -8.14
C PHE A 100 -4.88 -8.34 -7.04
N SER A 101 -5.83 -9.27 -6.84
CA SER A 101 -6.87 -9.13 -5.80
C SER A 101 -6.31 -9.18 -4.37
N VAL A 102 -5.16 -9.81 -4.15
CA VAL A 102 -4.44 -9.77 -2.86
C VAL A 102 -3.83 -8.37 -2.62
N TYR A 103 -3.32 -7.72 -3.66
CA TYR A 103 -2.67 -6.40 -3.55
C TYR A 103 -3.66 -5.21 -3.59
N VAL A 104 -4.81 -5.36 -4.26
CA VAL A 104 -5.82 -4.29 -4.41
C VAL A 104 -6.31 -3.69 -3.08
N PRO A 105 -6.60 -4.47 -2.02
CA PRO A 105 -7.01 -3.91 -0.72
C PRO A 105 -6.00 -2.90 -0.16
N TYR A 106 -4.70 -3.15 -0.36
CA TYR A 106 -3.62 -2.26 0.09
C TYR A 106 -3.59 -0.93 -0.68
N LEU A 107 -4.20 -0.86 -1.86
CA LEU A 107 -4.43 0.40 -2.59
C LEU A 107 -5.79 1.04 -2.21
N LEU A 108 -6.84 0.24 -2.05
CA LEU A 108 -8.18 0.74 -1.75
C LEU A 108 -8.27 1.42 -0.39
N VAL A 109 -7.67 0.84 0.64
CA VAL A 109 -7.66 1.41 2.00
C VAL A 109 -7.04 2.82 2.04
N PRO A 110 -5.82 3.06 1.55
CA PRO A 110 -5.24 4.40 1.53
C PRO A 110 -6.03 5.36 0.63
N LEU A 111 -6.62 4.90 -0.49
CA LEU A 111 -7.49 5.75 -1.31
C LEU A 111 -8.76 6.18 -0.57
N LEU A 112 -9.37 5.30 0.21
CA LEU A 112 -10.51 5.64 1.08
C LEU A 112 -10.11 6.64 2.17
N ILE A 113 -8.94 6.45 2.79
CA ILE A 113 -8.38 7.41 3.76
C ILE A 113 -8.14 8.77 3.07
N LEU A 114 -7.58 8.78 1.86
CA LEU A 114 -7.34 10.00 1.09
C LEU A 114 -8.66 10.71 0.78
N TYR A 115 -9.64 9.98 0.26
CA TYR A 115 -10.96 10.50 -0.05
C TYR A 115 -11.63 11.11 1.18
N THR A 116 -11.61 10.41 2.32
CA THR A 116 -12.17 10.93 3.56
C THR A 116 -11.44 12.18 4.05
N MET A 117 -10.11 12.24 3.96
CA MET A 117 -9.32 13.41 4.38
C MET A 117 -9.47 14.62 3.45
N LEU A 118 -9.83 14.41 2.18
CA LEU A 118 -10.08 15.46 1.20
C LEU A 118 -11.53 15.96 1.21
N CYS A 119 -12.49 15.04 1.29
CA CYS A 119 -13.90 15.34 1.08
C CYS A 119 -14.69 15.52 2.38
N ASN A 120 -14.21 15.02 3.53
CA ASN A 120 -14.97 15.14 4.77
C ASN A 120 -14.82 16.55 5.39
N PRO A 121 -15.91 17.32 5.51
CA PRO A 121 -15.88 18.71 6.00
C PRO A 121 -15.31 18.84 7.42
N HIS A 122 -15.35 17.77 8.22
CA HIS A 122 -14.74 17.72 9.54
C HIS A 122 -13.23 18.02 9.52
N TYR A 123 -12.54 17.66 8.43
CA TYR A 123 -11.11 17.89 8.22
C TYR A 123 -10.81 19.07 7.29
N THR A 124 -11.79 19.50 6.48
CA THR A 124 -11.61 20.54 5.45
C THR A 124 -11.42 21.97 6.01
N HIS A 125 -11.84 22.25 7.25
CA HIS A 125 -11.80 23.60 7.86
C HIS A 125 -10.44 24.04 8.48
N ALA A 126 -9.33 23.78 7.82
CA ALA A 126 -8.00 24.18 8.32
C ALA A 126 -7.66 25.68 8.15
N GLU A 127 -8.46 26.49 7.43
CA GLU A 127 -8.05 27.86 7.06
C GLU A 127 -9.09 28.96 7.37
N LYS A 128 -9.59 29.04 8.61
CA LYS A 128 -10.24 30.28 9.11
C LYS A 128 -9.45 30.99 10.22
N ARG A 129 -8.12 30.86 10.25
CA ARG A 129 -7.28 31.64 11.17
C ARG A 129 -6.06 32.21 10.47
N LYS A 130 -6.28 33.33 9.76
CA LYS A 130 -5.38 34.49 9.60
C LYS A 130 -5.97 35.43 8.53
N ARG A 131 -7.07 36.11 8.86
CA ARG A 131 -7.39 37.40 8.24
C ARG A 131 -7.60 38.42 9.37
N LYS A 132 -6.58 39.27 9.49
CA LYS A 132 -6.45 40.58 10.15
C LYS A 132 -7.05 40.73 11.54
#